data_AF-A0A7X9L7F4-F1
#
_entry.id   AF-A0A7X9L7F4-F1
#
_cell.length_a   1.000
_cell.length_b   1.000
_cell.length_c   1.000
_cell.angle_alpha   90.00
_cell.angle_beta   90.00
_cell.angle_gamma   90.00
#
_symmetry.space_group_name_H-M   'P 1'
#
loop_
_entity.id
_entity.type
_entity.pdbx_description
1 polymer ?
#
loop_
_entity_poly.entity_id
_entity_poly.type
_entity_poly.pdbx_seq_one_letter_code
_entity_poly.pdbx_strand_id
1 'polypeptide(L)' 'MTLADDAVSPPPPTSPPAGRRLLRLEVRNSQTPIERKPPWIKTTARMGPEYRQLTQLVKDEGLHTVCQEAGCPNIFECWE' A
#
# COMPACT_ATOMS: atom_id res chain seq x y z
N MET A 1 -36.76 39.44 -35.94
CA MET A 1 -36.65 37.96 -35.88
C MET A 1 -35.19 37.60 -36.01
N THR A 2 -34.46 37.67 -34.89
CA THR A 2 -33.10 37.13 -34.79
C THR A 2 -33.05 36.49 -33.42
N LEU A 3 -33.07 35.16 -33.44
CA LEU A 3 -32.85 34.28 -32.30
C LEU A 3 -31.47 34.63 -31.73
N ALA A 4 -31.42 35.01 -30.46
CA ALA A 4 -30.16 35.00 -29.73
C ALA A 4 -29.83 33.53 -29.45
N ASP A 5 -28.77 33.05 -30.09
CA ASP A 5 -28.18 31.73 -29.87
C ASP A 5 -27.78 31.60 -28.39
N ASP A 6 -28.43 30.67 -27.69
CA ASP A 6 -28.16 30.30 -26.31
C ASP A 6 -26.77 29.66 -26.24
N ALA A 7 -25.77 30.44 -25.84
CA ALA A 7 -24.40 29.98 -25.69
C ALA A 7 -24.29 29.02 -24.49
N VAL A 8 -24.60 27.74 -24.71
CA VAL A 8 -24.28 26.66 -23.77
C VAL A 8 -22.76 26.57 -23.65
N SER A 9 -22.23 27.09 -22.54
CA SER A 9 -20.82 26.95 -22.19
C SER A 9 -20.47 25.47 -21.98
N PRO A 10 -19.28 25.01 -22.41
CA PRO A 10 -18.88 23.62 -22.19
C PRO A 10 -18.76 23.32 -20.68
N PRO A 11 -19.13 22.11 -20.23
CA PRO A 11 -19.00 21.75 -18.83
C PRO A 11 -17.52 21.83 -18.39
N PRO A 12 -17.25 22.19 -17.12
CA PRO A 12 -15.89 22.23 -16.61
C PRO A 12 -15.21 20.87 -16.79
N PRO A 13 -13.87 20.83 -16.99
CA PRO A 13 -13.16 19.57 -17.12
C PRO A 13 -13.43 18.73 -15.87
N THR A 14 -14.11 17.59 -16.05
CA THR A 14 -14.37 16.64 -14.98
C THR A 14 -13.03 16.19 -14.40
N SER A 15 -12.77 16.52 -13.14
CA SER A 15 -11.62 16.05 -12.39
C SER A 15 -11.47 14.53 -12.60
N PRO A 16 -10.26 14.01 -12.91
CA PRO A 16 -10.08 12.59 -13.08
C PRO A 16 -10.50 11.85 -11.80
N PRO A 17 -11.16 10.68 -11.89
CA PRO A 17 -11.58 9.94 -10.71
C PRO A 17 -10.36 9.65 -9.83
N ALA A 18 -10.49 9.92 -8.53
CA ALA A 18 -9.39 10.07 -7.57
C ALA A 18 -8.34 8.94 -7.63
N GLY A 19 -8.75 7.69 -7.94
CA GLY A 19 -7.85 6.53 -8.05
C GLY A 19 -6.87 6.57 -9.23
N ARG A 20 -7.19 7.25 -10.34
CA ARG A 20 -6.28 7.29 -11.52
C ARG A 20 -5.05 8.17 -11.28
N ARG A 21 -5.10 9.09 -10.31
CA ARG A 21 -3.96 9.93 -9.93
C ARG A 21 -2.84 9.12 -9.27
N LEU A 22 -3.19 8.21 -8.35
CA LEU A 22 -2.20 7.37 -7.65
C LEU A 22 -1.55 6.38 -8.61
N LEU A 23 -2.32 5.77 -9.51
CA LEU A 23 -1.79 4.86 -10.53
C LEU A 23 -0.68 5.50 -11.37
N ARG A 24 -0.83 6.77 -11.77
CA ARG A 24 0.23 7.50 -12.49
C ARG A 24 1.50 7.64 -11.65
N LEU A 25 1.36 7.89 -10.35
CA LEU A 25 2.50 8.04 -9.44
C LEU A 25 3.20 6.69 -9.21
N GLU A 26 2.45 5.60 -9.06
CA GLU A 26 3.00 4.25 -8.89
C GLU A 26 3.80 3.81 -10.13
N VAL A 27 3.27 4.07 -11.33
CA VAL A 27 4.01 3.84 -12.59
C VAL A 27 5.32 4.61 -12.60
N ARG A 28 5.31 5.89 -12.21
CA ARG A 28 6.54 6.68 -12.12
C ARG A 28 7.50 6.17 -11.04
N ASN A 29 7.00 5.78 -9.87
CA ASN A 29 7.82 5.23 -8.79
C ASN A 29 8.52 3.94 -9.21
N SER A 30 7.84 3.07 -9.97
CA SER A 30 8.41 1.81 -10.49
C SER A 30 9.52 1.99 -11.54
N GLN A 31 9.68 3.19 -12.11
CA GLN A 31 10.79 3.51 -13.02
C GLN A 31 12.10 3.70 -12.25
N THR A 32 12.05 4.04 -10.96
CA THR A 32 13.21 4.06 -10.08
C THR A 32 13.51 2.64 -9.62
N PRO A 33 14.71 2.09 -9.91
CA PRO A 33 15.07 0.75 -9.45
C PRO A 33 15.05 0.65 -7.93
N ILE A 34 14.68 -0.52 -7.40
CA ILE A 34 14.72 -0.78 -5.97
C ILE A 34 16.15 -0.67 -5.45
N GLU A 35 16.33 0.20 -4.46
CA GLU A 35 17.62 0.45 -3.83
C GLU A 35 18.09 -0.76 -3.03
N ARG A 36 19.41 -1.00 -3.03
CA ARG A 36 19.99 -2.02 -2.17
C ARG A 36 19.92 -1.54 -0.72
N LYS A 37 19.34 -2.36 0.15
CA LYS A 37 19.34 -2.11 1.59
C LYS A 37 20.78 -1.99 2.12
N PRO A 38 21.07 -1.00 2.99
CA PRO A 38 22.40 -0.84 3.56
C PRO A 38 22.74 -2.00 4.53
N PRO A 39 24.03 -2.25 4.81
CA PRO A 39 24.46 -3.43 5.57
C PRO A 39 23.98 -3.46 7.03
N TRP A 40 23.54 -2.33 7.59
CA TRP A 40 22.97 -2.23 8.95
C TRP A 40 21.47 -2.52 9.02
N ILE A 41 20.72 -2.51 7.90
CA ILE A 41 19.31 -2.92 7.88
C ILE A 41 19.24 -4.41 7.57
N LYS A 42 19.27 -5.22 8.62
CA LYS A 42 19.18 -6.68 8.54
C LYS A 42 18.32 -7.22 9.68
N THR A 43 17.40 -8.11 9.35
CA THR A 43 16.61 -8.87 10.32
C THR A 43 17.21 -10.26 10.47
N THR A 44 17.28 -10.77 11.71
CA THR A 44 17.54 -12.19 11.96
C THR A 44 16.21 -12.89 12.17
N ALA A 45 15.83 -13.80 11.27
CA ALA A 45 14.61 -14.57 11.42
C ALA A 45 14.80 -15.65 12.49
N ARG A 46 14.15 -15.47 13.64
CA ARG A 46 13.98 -16.49 14.67
C ARG A 46 12.53 -16.93 14.66
N MET A 47 12.33 -18.23 14.51
CA MET A 47 11.01 -18.86 14.51
C MET A 47 10.97 -19.82 15.69
N GLY A 48 10.97 -19.28 16.91
CA GLY A 48 10.85 -20.06 18.13
C GLY A 48 9.39 -20.42 18.45
N PRO A 49 9.15 -20.96 19.65
CA PRO A 49 7.83 -21.46 20.03
C PRO A 49 6.78 -20.35 20.09
N GLU A 50 7.11 -19.19 20.63
CA GLU A 50 6.18 -18.05 20.79
C GLU A 50 5.71 -17.54 19.43
N TYR A 51 6.62 -17.35 18.48
CA TYR A 51 6.28 -16.95 17.11
C TYR A 51 5.28 -17.93 16.47
N ARG A 52 5.52 -19.24 16.62
CA ARG A 52 4.64 -20.28 16.05
C ARG A 52 3.28 -20.29 16.73
N GLN A 53 3.25 -20.16 18.05
CA GLN A 53 2.01 -20.11 18.82
C GLN A 53 1.17 -18.90 18.42
N LEU A 54 1.78 -17.71 18.33
CA LEU A 54 1.07 -16.49 17.96
C LEU A 54 0.59 -16.52 16.51
N THR A 55 1.41 -17.05 15.59
CA THR A 55 1.01 -17.27 14.20
C THR A 55 -0.20 -18.20 14.11
N GLN A 56 -0.21 -19.29 14.88
CA GLN A 56 -1.30 -20.26 14.90
C GLN A 56 -2.58 -19.64 15.50
N LEU A 57 -2.47 -18.94 16.63
CA LEU A 57 -3.58 -18.26 17.28
C LEU A 57 -4.24 -17.23 16.35
N VAL A 58 -3.45 -16.34 15.72
CA VAL A 58 -3.96 -15.32 14.80
C VAL A 58 -4.73 -15.98 13.64
N LYS A 59 -4.21 -17.08 13.11
CA LYS A 59 -4.86 -17.83 12.03
C LYS A 59 -6.16 -18.50 12.47
N ASP A 60 -6.15 -19.17 13.62
CA ASP A 60 -7.30 -19.94 14.12
C ASP A 60 -8.48 -19.04 14.49
N GLU A 61 -8.18 -17.84 15.00
CA GLU A 61 -9.17 -16.82 15.34
C GLU A 61 -9.59 -15.97 14.13
N GLY A 62 -9.03 -16.20 12.94
CA GLY A 62 -9.32 -15.41 11.74
C GLY A 62 -8.95 -13.93 11.89
N LEU A 63 -7.90 -13.63 12.65
CA LEU A 63 -7.45 -12.27 12.94
C LEU A 63 -6.40 -11.80 11.92
N HIS A 64 -6.30 -10.49 11.79
CA HIS A 64 -5.25 -9.82 11.01
C HIS A 64 -4.40 -8.94 11.91
N THR A 65 -3.11 -8.88 11.63
CA THR A 65 -2.18 -8.02 12.37
C THR A 65 -1.42 -7.12 11.40
N VAL A 66 -1.13 -5.89 11.81
CA VAL A 66 -0.25 -4.99 11.06
C VAL A 66 1.14 -5.60 10.85
N CYS A 67 1.59 -6.46 11.77
CA CYS A 67 2.84 -7.20 11.67
C CYS A 67 2.90 -8.04 10.39
N GLN A 68 1.81 -8.72 10.02
CA GLN A 68 1.71 -9.55 8.82
C GLN A 68 1.33 -8.74 7.58
N GLU A 69 0.25 -7.95 7.64
CA GLU A 69 -0.33 -7.27 6.47
C GLU A 69 0.61 -6.19 5.91
N ALA A 70 1.40 -5.53 6.75
CA ALA A 70 2.36 -4.52 6.31
C ALA A 70 3.74 -5.10 5.95
N GLY A 71 3.95 -6.41 6.10
CA GLY A 71 5.25 -7.06 5.88
C GLY A 71 6.36 -6.52 6.81
N CYS A 72 6.04 -6.33 8.10
CA CYS A 72 6.96 -5.71 9.06
C CYS A 72 8.24 -6.55 9.21
N PRO A 73 9.44 -5.97 9.01
CA PRO A 73 10.69 -6.72 9.10
C PRO A 73 11.04 -7.18 10.52
N ASN A 74 10.30 -6.74 11.56
CA ASN A 74 10.56 -7.07 12.96
C ASN A 74 9.64 -8.19 13.48
N ILE A 75 8.81 -8.81 12.64
CA ILE A 75 7.82 -9.80 13.08
C ILE A 75 8.43 -10.97 13.88
N PHE A 76 9.65 -11.39 13.54
CA PHE A 76 10.38 -12.46 14.23
C PHE A 76 10.97 -12.06 15.58
N GLU A 77 11.13 -10.76 15.83
CA GLU A 77 11.63 -10.23 17.10
C GLU A 77 10.47 -9.87 18.03
N CYS A 78 9.40 -9.28 17.48
CA CYS A 78 8.26 -8.84 18.28
C CYS A 78 7.38 -10.00 18.78
N TRP A 79 7.39 -11.15 18.09
CA TRP A 79 6.54 -12.31 18.41
C TRP A 79 7.32 -13.47 19.04
N GLU A 80 8.64 -13.32 19.21
CA GLU A 80 9.45 -14.22 20.02
C GLU A 80 9.38 -13.81 21.49
#